data_AF-A0A530M1B7-F1
#
_entry.id   AF-A0A530M1B7-F1
#
_cell.length_a   1.000
_cell.length_b   1.000
_cell.length_c   1.000
_cell.angle_alpha   90.00
_cell.angle_beta   90.00
_cell.angle_gamma   90.00
#
_symmetry.space_group_name_H-M   'P 1'
#
loop_
_entity.id
_entity.type
_entity.pdbx_description
1 polymer ?
#
loop_
_entity_poly.entity_id
_entity_poly.type
_entity_poly.pdbx_seq_one_letter_code
_entity_poly.pdbx_strand_id
1 'polypeptide(L)'
;MSLATDTLKVDRPPPPARGWSRQRILGHVLVGLWIALGIGMVVYLVAAWNPEFFQKYAPGYISGLGITLLLVAISIVLGAILSVPIAYARMSNNPILSGFAYAYVYFFRGTPLLAQTFLVYYGLGSFRPELEMVGLWGFFREAFNCAIFAFSLNTAAYQAEILRGAIESVPRGQWEGAASLGLHKLQTMWKIVLPQALIVALRPYGNEIILMIKGSAIVAIITVYDLMGVTKLTYARTFDFQSFIWAAIVYLIIVEMLRHAVEWIERRITIHLHR
;
A
#
# COMPACT_ATOMS: atom_id res chain seq x y z
N MET A 1 -6.06 -31.89 -76.97
CA MET A 1 -4.76 -31.21 -76.87
C MET A 1 -4.84 -30.30 -75.66
N SER A 2 -4.20 -30.71 -74.56
CA SER A 2 -4.29 -30.11 -73.23
C SER A 2 -3.48 -28.81 -73.17
N LEU A 3 -4.09 -27.71 -72.75
CA LEU A 3 -3.36 -26.51 -72.34
C LEU A 3 -3.61 -26.31 -70.85
N ALA A 4 -2.63 -26.75 -70.08
CA ALA A 4 -2.56 -26.55 -68.64
C ALA A 4 -2.49 -25.05 -68.32
N THR A 5 -3.43 -24.57 -67.51
CA THR A 5 -3.33 -23.30 -66.80
C THR A 5 -2.20 -23.40 -65.79
N ASP A 6 -1.02 -22.95 -66.20
CA ASP A 6 0.16 -22.83 -65.35
C ASP A 6 -0.05 -21.65 -64.38
N THR A 7 -0.58 -21.96 -63.20
CA THR A 7 -0.71 -20.97 -62.12
C THR A 7 0.70 -20.66 -61.61
N LEU A 8 1.26 -19.55 -62.08
CA LEU A 8 2.53 -18.99 -61.59
C LEU A 8 2.51 -18.93 -60.05
N LYS A 9 3.21 -19.87 -59.41
CA LYS A 9 3.51 -19.80 -57.97
C LYS A 9 4.45 -18.61 -57.76
N VAL A 10 3.88 -17.50 -57.30
CA VAL A 10 4.66 -16.34 -56.85
C VAL A 10 5.33 -16.72 -55.53
N ASP A 11 6.57 -17.20 -55.59
CA ASP A 11 7.37 -17.42 -54.41
C ASP A 11 7.63 -16.06 -53.73
N ARG A 12 7.22 -15.95 -52.46
CA ARG A 12 7.43 -14.72 -51.68
C ARG A 12 8.94 -14.50 -51.54
N PRO A 13 9.46 -13.30 -51.79
CA PRO A 13 10.87 -13.02 -51.59
C PRO A 13 11.25 -13.30 -50.12
N PRO A 14 12.45 -13.84 -49.85
CA PRO A 14 12.88 -14.13 -48.50
C PRO A 14 12.80 -12.86 -47.64
N PRO A 15 12.28 -12.95 -46.40
CA PRO A 15 12.18 -11.79 -45.54
C PRO A 15 13.56 -11.13 -45.39
N PRO A 16 13.65 -9.78 -45.41
CA PRO A 16 14.92 -9.08 -45.30
C PRO A 16 15.65 -9.50 -44.01
N ALA A 17 16.96 -9.73 -44.12
CA ALA A 17 17.78 -10.10 -42.97
C ALA A 17 17.59 -9.08 -41.85
N ARG A 18 17.02 -9.52 -40.72
CA ARG A 18 16.83 -8.67 -39.54
C ARG A 18 18.18 -8.34 -38.93
N GLY A 19 18.81 -7.26 -39.40
CA GLY A 19 19.97 -6.66 -38.76
C GLY A 19 19.62 -6.16 -37.35
N TRP A 20 20.64 -6.06 -36.50
CA TRP A 20 20.48 -5.46 -35.19
C TRP A 20 20.31 -3.95 -35.35
N SER A 21 19.10 -3.44 -35.09
CA SER A 21 18.88 -1.99 -35.09
C SER A 21 19.65 -1.34 -33.93
N ARG A 22 20.09 -0.10 -34.10
CA ARG A 22 20.78 0.67 -33.04
C ARG A 22 19.97 0.72 -31.74
N GLN A 23 18.64 0.77 -31.84
CA GLN A 23 17.72 0.69 -30.70
C GLN A 23 17.79 -0.65 -29.97
N ARG A 24 17.90 -1.77 -30.70
CA ARG A 24 17.98 -3.11 -30.10
C ARG A 24 19.34 -3.33 -29.43
N ILE A 25 20.42 -2.86 -30.05
CA ILE A 25 21.77 -2.87 -29.44
C ILE A 25 21.76 -2.04 -28.16
N LEU A 26 21.25 -0.80 -28.20
CA LEU A 26 21.14 0.06 -27.04
C LEU A 26 20.30 -0.59 -25.93
N GLY A 27 19.17 -1.22 -26.29
CA GLY A 27 18.34 -1.98 -25.35
C GLY A 27 19.11 -3.10 -24.66
N HIS A 28 19.84 -3.93 -25.41
CA HIS A 28 20.64 -5.01 -24.83
C HIS A 28 21.82 -4.50 -23.99
N VAL A 29 22.47 -3.40 -24.39
CA VAL A 29 23.53 -2.75 -23.60
C VAL A 29 22.98 -2.22 -22.28
N LEU A 30 21.83 -1.55 -22.30
CA LEU A 30 21.16 -1.06 -21.09
C LEU A 30 20.76 -2.21 -20.17
N VAL A 31 20.17 -3.27 -20.70
CA VAL A 31 19.81 -4.48 -19.92
C VAL A 31 21.07 -5.13 -19.34
N GLY A 32 22.13 -5.26 -20.13
CA GLY A 32 23.41 -5.80 -19.69
C GLY A 32 24.03 -4.97 -18.56
N LEU A 33 23.98 -3.63 -18.66
CA LEU A 33 24.42 -2.72 -17.61
C LEU A 33 23.61 -2.91 -16.31
N TRP A 34 22.28 -3.01 -16.41
CA TRP A 34 21.42 -3.27 -15.24
C TRP A 34 21.72 -4.61 -14.59
N ILE A 35 21.93 -5.67 -15.37
CA ILE A 35 22.32 -6.98 -14.86
C ILE A 35 23.68 -6.90 -14.16
N ALA A 36 24.66 -6.24 -14.77
CA ALA A 36 25.99 -6.09 -14.19
C ALA A 36 25.97 -5.29 -12.87
N LEU A 37 25.20 -4.20 -12.82
CA LEU A 37 24.99 -3.43 -11.58
C LEU A 37 24.28 -4.26 -10.51
N GLY A 38 23.27 -5.04 -10.89
CA GLY A 38 22.56 -5.95 -9.97
C GLY A 38 23.48 -7.03 -9.40
N ILE A 39 24.29 -7.69 -10.24
CA ILE A 39 25.28 -8.68 -9.80
C ILE A 39 26.33 -8.02 -8.91
N GLY A 40 26.86 -6.86 -9.32
CA GLY A 40 27.84 -6.10 -8.54
C GLY A 40 27.32 -5.73 -7.16
N MET A 41 26.06 -5.30 -7.07
CA MET A 41 25.38 -5.07 -5.79
C MET A 41 25.32 -6.35 -4.95
N VAL A 42 24.84 -7.47 -5.50
CA VAL A 42 24.74 -8.74 -4.76
C VAL A 42 26.11 -9.22 -4.26
N VAL A 43 27.14 -9.16 -5.10
CA VAL A 43 28.52 -9.52 -4.71
C VAL A 43 29.01 -8.61 -3.58
N TYR A 44 28.77 -7.31 -3.67
CA TYR A 44 29.11 -6.36 -2.61
C TYR A 44 28.38 -6.67 -1.30
N LEU A 45 27.09 -7.00 -1.35
CA LEU A 45 26.31 -7.39 -0.17
C LEU A 45 26.85 -8.65 0.51
N VAL A 46 27.21 -9.67 -0.28
CA VAL A 46 27.79 -10.93 0.23
C VAL A 46 29.18 -10.69 0.80
N ALA A 47 30.03 -9.92 0.11
CA ALA A 47 31.38 -9.60 0.56
C ALA A 47 31.40 -8.75 1.83
N ALA A 48 30.42 -7.84 1.98
CA ALA A 48 30.32 -6.99 3.16
C ALA A 48 29.82 -7.75 4.40
N TRP A 49 29.19 -8.92 4.25
CA TRP A 49 28.43 -9.61 5.30
C TRP A 49 29.20 -9.79 6.62
N ASN A 50 28.70 -9.17 7.69
CA ASN A 50 29.29 -9.28 9.03
C ASN A 50 28.35 -10.03 10.00
N PRO A 51 28.65 -11.29 10.37
CA PRO A 51 27.83 -12.08 11.28
C PRO A 51 27.72 -11.50 12.70
N GLU A 52 28.78 -10.86 13.20
CA GLU A 52 28.82 -10.28 14.55
C GLU A 52 27.92 -9.05 14.66
N PHE A 53 27.88 -8.24 13.59
CA PHE A 53 26.95 -7.12 13.47
C PHE A 53 25.50 -7.60 13.60
N PHE A 54 25.14 -8.66 12.88
CA PHE A 54 23.79 -9.19 12.90
C PHE A 54 23.39 -9.67 14.31
N GLN A 55 24.23 -10.47 14.96
CA GLN A 55 23.92 -10.99 16.30
C GLN A 55 23.71 -9.87 17.33
N LYS A 56 24.50 -8.80 17.25
CA LYS A 56 24.42 -7.67 18.17
C LYS A 56 23.15 -6.83 17.98
N TYR A 57 22.73 -6.58 16.75
CA TYR A 57 21.64 -5.64 16.45
C TYR A 57 20.29 -6.31 16.14
N ALA A 58 20.26 -7.61 15.82
CA ALA A 58 19.03 -8.35 15.49
C ALA A 58 17.90 -8.19 16.54
N PRO A 59 18.15 -8.25 17.87
CA PRO A 59 17.11 -8.02 18.85
C PRO A 59 16.47 -6.63 18.74
N GLY A 60 17.26 -5.61 18.40
CA GLY A 60 16.77 -4.26 18.15
C GLY A 60 15.84 -4.21 16.94
N TYR A 61 16.22 -4.84 15.81
CA TYR A 61 15.38 -4.89 14.62
C TYR A 61 14.04 -5.60 14.88
N ILE A 62 14.04 -6.69 15.65
CA ILE A 62 12.81 -7.40 16.04
C ILE A 62 11.90 -6.50 16.89
N SER A 63 12.47 -5.77 17.85
CA SER A 63 11.73 -4.82 18.68
C SER A 63 11.13 -3.68 17.84
N GLY A 64 11.94 -3.05 16.98
CA GLY A 64 11.48 -1.99 16.08
C GLY A 64 10.42 -2.49 15.08
N LEU A 65 10.55 -3.73 14.62
CA LEU A 65 9.52 -4.39 13.82
C LEU A 65 8.21 -4.54 14.60
N GLY A 66 8.26 -4.96 15.86
CA GLY A 66 7.08 -5.03 16.73
C GLY A 66 6.35 -3.68 16.82
N ILE A 67 7.09 -2.58 17.03
CA ILE A 67 6.54 -1.22 17.05
C ILE A 67 5.92 -0.84 15.70
N THR A 68 6.59 -1.20 14.60
CA THR A 68 6.10 -0.97 13.24
C THR A 68 4.76 -1.65 13.00
N LEU A 69 4.68 -2.94 13.30
CA LEU A 69 3.46 -3.73 13.12
C LEU A 69 2.33 -3.24 14.03
N LEU A 70 2.65 -2.87 15.29
CA LEU A 70 1.67 -2.33 16.22
C LEU A 70 1.09 -1.00 15.73
N LEU A 71 1.95 -0.07 15.30
CA LEU A 71 1.55 1.23 14.76
C LEU A 71 0.63 1.06 13.54
N VAL A 72 1.04 0.21 12.59
CA VAL A 72 0.27 -0.05 11.37
C VAL A 72 -1.05 -0.73 11.72
N ALA A 73 -1.06 -1.75 12.58
CA ALA A 73 -2.26 -2.47 12.95
C ALA A 73 -3.30 -1.55 13.60
N ILE A 74 -2.89 -0.72 14.57
CA ILE A 74 -3.79 0.24 15.22
C ILE A 74 -4.32 1.25 14.19
N SER A 75 -3.44 1.80 13.36
CA SER A 75 -3.81 2.82 12.37
C SER A 75 -4.78 2.29 11.32
N ILE A 76 -4.56 1.07 10.82
CA ILE A 76 -5.46 0.41 9.86
C ILE A 76 -6.82 0.12 10.49
N VAL A 77 -6.87 -0.35 11.74
CA VAL A 77 -8.13 -0.65 12.43
C VAL A 77 -8.93 0.62 12.71
N LEU A 78 -8.30 1.66 13.24
CA LEU A 78 -8.96 2.96 13.45
C LEU A 78 -9.38 3.59 12.12
N GLY A 79 -8.53 3.48 11.10
CA GLY A 79 -8.84 3.91 9.75
C GLY A 79 -10.04 3.19 9.16
N ALA A 80 -10.15 1.87 9.36
CA ALA A 80 -11.29 1.08 8.91
C ALA A 80 -12.58 1.54 9.59
N ILE A 81 -12.56 1.75 10.91
CA ILE A 81 -13.71 2.25 11.68
C ILE A 81 -14.15 3.63 11.15
N LEU A 82 -13.21 4.54 10.93
CA LEU A 82 -13.51 5.88 10.40
C LEU A 82 -13.94 5.85 8.92
N SER A 83 -13.42 4.91 8.13
CA SER A 83 -13.69 4.84 6.70
C SER A 83 -15.15 4.51 6.39
N VAL A 84 -15.85 3.76 7.24
CA VAL A 84 -17.25 3.36 7.04
C VAL A 84 -18.18 4.58 6.97
N PRO A 85 -18.24 5.46 7.99
CA PRO A 85 -19.07 6.66 7.92
C PRO A 85 -18.61 7.63 6.82
N ILE A 86 -17.30 7.72 6.53
CA ILE A 86 -16.79 8.57 5.44
C ILE A 86 -17.26 8.06 4.07
N ALA A 87 -17.14 6.76 3.81
CA ALA A 87 -17.62 6.14 2.57
C ALA A 87 -19.13 6.31 2.42
N TYR A 88 -19.90 6.11 3.50
CA TYR A 88 -21.34 6.37 3.50
C TYR A 88 -21.67 7.83 3.19
N ALA A 89 -20.96 8.77 3.81
CA ALA A 89 -21.13 10.20 3.58
C ALA A 89 -20.80 10.58 2.12
N ARG A 90 -19.74 10.01 1.54
CA ARG A 90 -19.36 10.20 0.13
C ARG A 90 -20.45 9.77 -0.86
N MET A 91 -21.14 8.67 -0.56
CA MET A 91 -22.23 8.13 -1.40
C MET A 91 -23.59 8.79 -1.13
N SER A 92 -23.68 9.68 -0.15
CA SER A 92 -24.94 10.33 0.21
C SER A 92 -25.41 11.31 -0.86
N ASN A 93 -26.72 11.36 -1.11
CA ASN A 93 -27.34 12.37 -1.96
C ASN A 93 -27.36 13.77 -1.31
N ASN A 94 -27.06 13.88 -0.01
CA ASN A 94 -26.98 15.17 0.67
C ASN A 94 -25.67 15.88 0.27
N PRO A 95 -25.73 17.02 -0.43
CA PRO A 95 -24.54 17.70 -0.94
C PRO A 95 -23.62 18.22 0.17
N ILE A 96 -24.15 18.55 1.35
CA ILE A 96 -23.36 19.00 2.50
C ILE A 96 -22.52 17.84 3.03
N LEU A 97 -23.16 16.70 3.29
CA LEU A 97 -22.50 15.52 3.83
C LEU A 97 -21.46 14.95 2.84
N SER A 98 -21.84 14.84 1.56
CA SER A 98 -20.92 14.39 0.51
C SER A 98 -19.79 15.38 0.27
N GLY A 99 -20.07 16.69 0.37
CA GLY A 99 -19.07 17.76 0.24
C GLY A 99 -18.00 17.72 1.33
N PHE A 100 -18.38 17.58 2.60
CA PHE A 100 -17.41 17.43 3.70
C PHE A 100 -16.57 16.16 3.56
N ALA A 101 -17.20 15.04 3.25
CA ALA A 101 -16.48 13.79 3.07
C ALA A 101 -15.55 13.85 1.84
N TYR A 102 -15.97 14.49 0.75
CA TYR A 102 -15.11 14.75 -0.41
C TYR A 102 -13.90 15.59 -0.04
N ALA A 103 -14.10 16.70 0.67
CA ALA A 103 -13.01 17.58 1.09
C ALA A 103 -12.00 16.85 1.99
N TYR A 104 -12.48 16.05 2.94
CA TYR A 104 -11.64 15.19 3.78
C TYR A 104 -10.81 14.22 2.95
N VAL A 105 -11.47 13.43 2.08
CA VAL A 105 -10.78 12.43 1.24
C VAL A 105 -9.78 13.09 0.30
N TYR A 106 -10.16 14.22 -0.31
CA TYR A 106 -9.31 15.02 -1.18
C TYR A 106 -8.06 15.52 -0.45
N PHE A 107 -8.23 16.08 0.76
CA PHE A 107 -7.11 16.58 1.55
C PHE A 107 -6.14 15.46 1.95
N PHE A 108 -6.64 14.38 2.55
CA PHE A 108 -5.78 13.33 3.10
C PHE A 108 -5.10 12.48 2.03
N ARG A 109 -5.74 12.28 0.87
CA ARG A 109 -5.12 11.59 -0.27
C ARG A 109 -4.28 12.51 -1.15
N GLY A 110 -4.57 13.81 -1.14
CA GLY A 110 -3.85 14.83 -1.91
C GLY A 110 -2.59 15.37 -1.23
N THR A 111 -2.39 15.09 0.06
CA THR A 111 -1.23 15.57 0.83
C THR A 111 -0.31 14.42 1.28
N PRO A 112 1.03 14.65 1.33
CA PRO A 112 1.97 13.62 1.78
C PRO A 112 1.72 13.19 3.23
N LEU A 113 1.75 11.89 3.50
CA LEU A 113 1.64 11.34 4.87
C LEU A 113 2.71 11.93 5.81
N LEU A 114 3.92 12.19 5.30
CA LEU A 114 4.99 12.86 6.05
C LEU A 114 4.58 14.26 6.51
N ALA A 115 3.99 15.06 5.63
CA ALA A 115 3.54 16.41 5.97
C ALA A 115 2.42 16.36 7.02
N GLN A 116 1.46 15.44 6.87
CA GLN A 116 0.40 15.24 7.87
C GLN A 116 0.98 14.84 9.23
N THR A 117 1.95 13.92 9.24
CA THR A 117 2.63 13.48 10.46
C THR A 117 3.36 14.63 11.15
N PHE A 118 4.04 15.49 10.39
CA PHE A 118 4.72 16.67 10.93
C PHE A 118 3.75 17.74 11.43
N LEU A 119 2.65 17.99 10.71
CA LEU A 119 1.61 18.91 11.17
C LEU A 119 1.01 18.45 12.49
N VAL A 120 0.81 17.15 12.67
CA VAL A 120 0.32 16.60 13.94
C VAL A 120 1.41 16.68 15.02
N TYR A 121 2.61 16.16 14.77
CA TYR A 121 3.65 16.06 15.79
C TYR A 121 4.24 17.43 16.19
N TYR A 122 4.62 18.26 15.22
CA TYR A 122 5.20 19.58 15.49
C TYR A 122 4.14 20.68 15.59
N GLY A 123 3.12 20.64 14.73
CA GLY A 123 2.12 21.70 14.66
C GLY A 123 1.17 21.72 15.85
N LEU A 124 0.71 20.56 16.35
CA LEU A 124 -0.13 20.53 17.56
C LEU A 124 0.62 20.95 18.82
N GLY A 125 1.95 20.85 18.83
CA GLY A 125 2.78 21.37 19.91
C GLY A 125 2.61 22.88 20.12
N SER A 126 2.28 23.64 19.07
CA SER A 126 1.98 25.08 19.16
C SER A 126 0.66 25.38 19.88
N PHE A 127 -0.28 24.42 19.90
CA PHE A 127 -1.58 24.52 20.59
C PHE A 127 -1.58 23.82 21.95
N ARG A 128 -0.40 23.69 22.56
CA ARG A 128 -0.25 23.01 23.85
C ARG A 128 -1.18 23.57 24.93
N PRO A 129 -1.29 24.90 25.16
CA PRO A 129 -2.17 25.43 26.20
C PRO A 129 -3.64 25.00 26.00
N GLU A 130 -4.13 25.03 24.76
CA GLU A 130 -5.48 24.63 24.39
C GLU A 130 -5.70 23.13 24.59
N LEU A 131 -4.73 22.32 24.19
CA LEU A 131 -4.80 20.87 24.38
C LEU A 131 -4.67 20.46 25.85
N GLU A 132 -3.94 21.22 26.67
CA GLU A 132 -3.88 21.02 28.13
C GLU A 132 -5.22 21.33 28.79
N MET A 133 -5.89 22.42 28.39
CA MET A 133 -7.22 22.77 28.91
C MET A 133 -8.28 21.69 28.65
N VAL A 134 -8.23 21.04 27.48
CA VAL A 134 -9.17 19.97 27.10
C VAL A 134 -8.69 18.57 27.55
N GLY A 135 -7.53 18.48 28.22
CA GLY A 135 -6.97 17.22 28.72
C GLY A 135 -6.39 16.28 27.66
N LEU A 136 -6.19 16.76 26.43
CA LEU A 136 -5.67 15.98 25.31
C LEU A 136 -4.15 16.04 25.17
N TRP A 137 -3.48 16.97 25.85
CA TRP A 137 -2.03 17.12 25.75
C TRP A 137 -1.25 15.85 26.15
N GLY A 138 -1.75 15.09 27.13
CA GLY A 138 -1.15 13.81 27.51
C GLY A 138 -1.02 12.83 26.35
N PHE A 139 -2.02 12.81 25.45
CA PHE A 139 -2.01 12.00 24.24
C PHE A 139 -1.05 12.55 23.19
N PHE A 140 -1.17 13.83 22.83
CA PHE A 140 -0.40 14.45 21.73
C PHE A 140 1.06 14.79 22.07
N ARG A 141 1.46 14.68 23.35
CA ARG A 141 2.87 14.80 23.73
C ARG A 141 3.72 13.62 23.26
N GLU A 142 3.11 12.44 23.08
CA GLU A 142 3.83 11.23 22.67
C GLU A 142 3.88 11.08 21.15
N ALA A 143 5.08 10.93 20.60
CA ALA A 143 5.29 10.81 19.15
C ALA A 143 4.53 9.62 18.53
N PHE A 144 4.45 8.50 19.25
CA PHE A 144 3.73 7.31 18.80
C PHE A 144 2.23 7.59 18.64
N ASN A 145 1.61 8.30 19.59
CA ASN A 145 0.20 8.67 19.53
C ASN A 145 -0.09 9.68 18.41
N CYS A 146 0.82 10.64 18.20
CA CYS A 146 0.76 11.55 17.05
C CYS A 146 0.82 10.78 15.72
N ALA A 147 1.69 9.78 15.61
CA ALA A 147 1.78 8.92 14.44
C ALA A 147 0.48 8.13 14.23
N ILE A 148 -0.06 7.47 15.26
CA ILE A 148 -1.35 6.77 15.19
C ILE A 148 -2.43 7.71 14.67
N PHE A 149 -2.54 8.91 15.23
CA PHE A 149 -3.58 9.87 14.83
C PHE A 149 -3.45 10.27 13.36
N ALA A 150 -2.26 10.69 12.93
CA ALA A 150 -2.01 11.08 11.54
C ALA A 150 -2.26 9.92 10.56
N PHE A 151 -1.77 8.73 10.88
CA PHE A 151 -1.86 7.56 10.01
C PHE A 151 -3.28 7.03 9.92
N SER A 152 -4.03 7.04 11.03
CA SER A 152 -5.43 6.62 11.06
C SER A 152 -6.29 7.51 10.17
N LEU A 153 -6.09 8.84 10.23
CA LEU A 153 -6.80 9.77 9.36
C LEU A 153 -6.40 9.60 7.88
N ASN A 154 -5.11 9.40 7.61
CA ASN A 154 -4.65 9.14 6.26
C ASN A 154 -5.29 7.88 5.67
N THR A 155 -5.14 6.74 6.34
CA THR A 155 -5.66 5.46 5.83
C THR A 155 -7.18 5.43 5.85
N ALA A 156 -7.87 6.11 6.76
CA ALA A 156 -9.33 6.25 6.71
C ALA A 156 -9.80 6.83 5.37
N ALA A 157 -9.09 7.83 4.81
CA ALA A 157 -9.42 8.42 3.53
C ALA A 157 -9.20 7.45 2.35
N TYR A 158 -8.09 6.70 2.35
CA TYR A 158 -7.82 5.69 1.32
C TYR A 158 -8.81 4.52 1.40
N GLN A 159 -9.03 4.00 2.61
CA GLN A 159 -9.99 2.93 2.89
C GLN A 159 -11.42 3.33 2.55
N ALA A 160 -11.82 4.57 2.79
CA ALA A 160 -13.16 5.05 2.45
C ALA A 160 -13.39 5.05 0.94
N GLU A 161 -12.37 5.46 0.17
CA GLU A 161 -12.47 5.44 -1.29
C GLU A 161 -12.45 4.01 -1.84
N ILE A 162 -11.63 3.13 -1.25
CA ILE A 162 -11.62 1.70 -1.58
C ILE A 162 -13.03 1.10 -1.37
N LEU A 163 -13.62 1.35 -0.19
CA LEU A 163 -14.95 0.84 0.16
C LEU A 163 -16.03 1.40 -0.77
N ARG A 164 -16.00 2.72 -1.03
CA ARG A 164 -16.91 3.38 -1.97
C ARG A 164 -16.81 2.77 -3.36
N GLY A 165 -15.61 2.67 -3.91
CA GLY A 165 -15.37 2.09 -5.23
C GLY A 165 -15.79 0.63 -5.33
N ALA A 166 -15.59 -0.15 -4.26
CA ALA A 166 -16.02 -1.53 -4.20
C ALA A 166 -17.55 -1.66 -4.17
N ILE A 167 -18.26 -0.82 -3.40
CA ILE A 167 -19.73 -0.79 -3.37
C ILE A 167 -20.29 -0.40 -4.75
N GLU A 168 -19.70 0.61 -5.39
CA GLU A 168 -20.12 1.07 -6.72
C GLU A 168 -19.85 0.04 -7.84
N SER A 169 -18.87 -0.85 -7.64
CA SER A 169 -18.56 -1.91 -8.60
C SER A 169 -19.58 -3.05 -8.64
N VAL A 170 -20.45 -3.15 -7.62
CA VAL A 170 -21.48 -4.20 -7.56
C VAL A 170 -22.52 -3.96 -8.66
N PRO A 171 -22.84 -4.98 -9.50
CA PRO A 171 -23.78 -4.82 -10.62
C PRO A 171 -25.14 -4.26 -10.20
N ARG A 172 -25.69 -3.33 -10.99
CA ARG A 172 -27.01 -2.73 -10.75
C ARG A 172 -28.14 -3.76 -10.62
N GLY A 173 -28.04 -4.90 -11.32
CA GLY A 173 -29.01 -5.99 -11.22
C GLY A 173 -29.18 -6.55 -9.80
N GLN A 174 -28.16 -6.49 -8.93
CA GLN A 174 -28.29 -6.88 -7.52
C GLN A 174 -29.22 -5.92 -6.75
N TRP A 175 -29.12 -4.62 -7.05
CA TRP A 175 -29.96 -3.59 -6.46
C TRP A 175 -31.40 -3.68 -6.97
N GLU A 176 -31.56 -3.82 -8.29
CA GLU A 176 -32.88 -3.94 -8.96
C GLU A 176 -33.60 -5.23 -8.56
N GLY A 177 -32.89 -6.35 -8.45
CA GLY A 177 -33.44 -7.63 -7.99
C GLY A 177 -33.90 -7.57 -6.53
N ALA A 178 -33.11 -6.96 -5.64
CA ALA A 178 -33.50 -6.76 -4.25
C ALA A 178 -34.73 -5.84 -4.11
N ALA A 179 -34.79 -4.78 -4.91
CA ALA A 179 -35.95 -3.89 -4.98
C ALA A 179 -37.22 -4.60 -5.48
N SER A 180 -37.08 -5.50 -6.47
CA SER A 180 -38.17 -6.32 -6.99
C SER A 180 -38.75 -7.29 -5.94
N LEU A 181 -37.93 -7.71 -4.97
CA LEU A 181 -38.34 -8.51 -3.82
C LEU A 181 -38.87 -7.66 -2.65
N GLY A 182 -38.99 -6.33 -2.82
CA GLY A 182 -39.48 -5.41 -1.78
C GLY A 182 -38.51 -5.20 -0.62
N LEU A 183 -37.22 -5.54 -0.77
CA LEU A 183 -36.23 -5.39 0.30
C LEU A 183 -35.91 -3.92 0.56
N HIS A 184 -35.82 -3.55 1.83
CA HIS A 184 -35.42 -2.19 2.22
C HIS A 184 -33.97 -1.90 1.80
N LYS A 185 -33.66 -0.65 1.43
CA LYS A 185 -32.31 -0.24 0.96
C LYS A 185 -31.19 -0.63 1.94
N LEU A 186 -31.44 -0.49 3.24
CA LEU A 186 -30.46 -0.87 4.26
C LEU A 186 -30.24 -2.39 4.32
N GLN A 187 -31.31 -3.18 4.17
CA GLN A 187 -31.19 -4.64 4.11
C GLN A 187 -30.44 -5.08 2.86
N THR A 188 -30.76 -4.46 1.71
CA THR A 188 -30.06 -4.68 0.44
C THR A 188 -28.56 -4.36 0.58
N MET A 189 -28.24 -3.21 1.18
CA MET A 189 -26.84 -2.83 1.43
C MET A 189 -26.12 -3.85 2.29
N TRP A 190 -26.61 -4.16 3.49
CA TRP A 190 -25.88 -5.01 4.45
C TRP A 190 -25.85 -6.49 4.09
N LYS A 191 -26.92 -7.02 3.49
CA LYS A 191 -27.05 -8.46 3.25
C LYS A 191 -26.67 -8.89 1.84
N ILE A 192 -26.69 -7.99 0.86
CA ILE A 192 -26.48 -8.34 -0.55
C ILE A 192 -25.24 -7.62 -1.10
N VAL A 193 -25.22 -6.29 -1.03
CA VAL A 193 -24.20 -5.47 -1.70
C VAL A 193 -22.87 -5.49 -0.94
N LEU A 194 -22.89 -5.21 0.36
CA LEU A 194 -21.68 -5.08 1.18
C LEU A 194 -20.84 -6.37 1.20
N PRO A 195 -21.41 -7.58 1.37
CA PRO A 195 -20.63 -8.81 1.29
C PRO A 195 -19.91 -8.98 -0.07
N GLN A 196 -20.58 -8.66 -1.18
CA GLN A 196 -19.97 -8.71 -2.52
C GLN A 196 -18.89 -7.66 -2.68
N ALA A 197 -19.15 -6.43 -2.23
CA ALA A 197 -18.19 -5.33 -2.26
C ALA A 197 -16.92 -5.66 -1.45
N LEU A 198 -17.05 -6.28 -0.27
CA LEU A 198 -15.90 -6.65 0.55
C LEU A 198 -14.97 -7.68 -0.12
N ILE A 199 -15.52 -8.58 -0.94
CA ILE A 199 -14.71 -9.52 -1.74
C ILE A 199 -13.87 -8.75 -2.76
N VAL A 200 -14.47 -7.77 -3.45
CA VAL A 200 -13.77 -6.92 -4.42
C VAL A 200 -12.74 -6.00 -3.74
N ALA A 201 -13.06 -5.50 -2.55
CA ALA A 201 -12.22 -4.58 -1.79
C ALA A 201 -10.97 -5.23 -1.19
N LEU A 202 -10.94 -6.57 -1.06
CA LEU A 202 -9.88 -7.30 -0.38
C LEU A 202 -8.47 -6.98 -0.93
N ARG A 203 -8.30 -7.02 -2.26
CA ARG A 203 -6.98 -6.77 -2.88
C ARG A 203 -6.54 -5.31 -2.73
N PRO A 204 -7.39 -4.29 -3.01
CA PRO A 204 -7.08 -2.90 -2.68
C PRO A 204 -6.76 -2.67 -1.20
N TYR A 205 -7.49 -3.29 -0.27
CA TYR A 205 -7.18 -3.21 1.17
C TYR A 205 -5.81 -3.82 1.49
N GLY A 206 -5.48 -4.97 0.91
CA GLY A 206 -4.16 -5.57 1.05
C GLY A 206 -3.04 -4.64 0.58
N ASN A 207 -3.24 -3.96 -0.57
CA ASN A 207 -2.29 -2.96 -1.07
C ASN A 207 -2.15 -1.76 -0.14
N GLU A 208 -3.25 -1.27 0.44
CA GLU A 208 -3.23 -0.18 1.42
C GLU A 208 -2.41 -0.55 2.66
N ILE A 209 -2.56 -1.77 3.20
CA ILE A 209 -1.77 -2.24 4.34
C ILE A 209 -0.27 -2.32 3.96
N ILE A 210 0.05 -2.84 2.77
CA ILE A 210 1.43 -2.90 2.26
C ILE A 210 2.04 -1.49 2.16
N LEU A 211 1.27 -0.53 1.63
CA LEU A 211 1.69 0.86 1.52
C LEU A 211 1.89 1.48 2.92
N MET A 212 1.03 1.17 3.87
CA MET A 212 1.14 1.68 5.24
C MET A 212 2.36 1.13 5.98
N ILE A 213 2.72 -0.16 5.80
CA ILE A 213 3.96 -0.74 6.34
C ILE A 213 5.20 -0.05 5.78
N LYS A 214 5.22 0.25 4.48
CA LYS A 214 6.36 0.97 3.87
C LYS A 214 6.39 2.43 4.31
N GLY A 215 5.22 3.06 4.34
CA GLY A 215 5.01 4.45 4.72
C GLY A 215 5.35 4.71 6.19
N SER A 216 5.21 3.71 7.07
CA SER A 216 5.49 3.87 8.49
C SER A 216 6.94 4.20 8.79
N ALA A 217 7.89 3.87 7.90
CA ALA A 217 9.30 4.20 8.06
C ALA A 217 9.57 5.71 8.28
N ILE A 218 8.63 6.58 7.92
CA ILE A 218 8.74 8.02 8.17
C ILE A 218 8.74 8.38 9.66
N VAL A 219 8.17 7.54 10.54
CA VAL A 219 8.10 7.83 11.99
C VAL A 219 9.46 7.84 12.66
N ALA A 220 10.46 7.21 12.03
CA ALA A 220 11.87 7.30 12.40
C ALA A 220 12.41 8.74 12.44
N ILE A 221 11.69 9.71 11.84
CA ILE A 221 12.04 11.14 11.86
C ILE A 221 11.46 11.84 13.10
N ILE A 222 10.35 11.37 13.64
CA ILE A 222 9.67 11.96 14.80
C ILE A 222 9.96 11.21 16.10
N THR A 223 11.19 10.75 16.30
CA THR A 223 11.68 10.09 17.54
C THR A 223 11.03 8.75 17.91
N VAL A 224 10.27 8.13 17.00
CA VAL A 224 9.76 6.76 17.19
C VAL A 224 10.82 5.74 16.77
N TYR A 225 11.17 4.82 17.67
CA TYR A 225 12.08 3.71 17.39
C TYR A 225 11.36 2.52 16.74
N ASP A 226 10.78 2.76 15.57
CA ASP A 226 10.27 1.69 14.70
C ASP A 226 11.44 0.95 14.01
N LEU A 227 11.15 0.09 13.02
CA LEU A 227 12.18 -0.65 12.30
C LEU A 227 13.21 0.30 11.68
N MET A 228 12.75 1.37 11.03
CA MET A 228 13.63 2.37 10.43
C MET A 228 14.33 3.24 11.49
N GLY A 229 13.67 3.54 12.61
CA GLY A 229 14.26 4.26 13.74
C GLY A 229 15.44 3.51 14.35
N VAL A 230 15.29 2.21 14.60
CA VAL A 230 16.38 1.34 15.06
C VAL A 230 17.50 1.25 14.01
N THR A 231 17.14 1.20 12.73
CA THR A 231 18.11 1.19 11.62
C THR A 231 18.97 2.45 11.62
N LYS A 232 18.34 3.64 11.69
CA LYS A 232 19.05 4.92 11.75
C LYS A 232 19.92 5.04 13.00
N LEU A 233 19.43 4.59 14.15
CA LEU A 233 20.22 4.57 15.39
C LEU A 233 21.46 3.67 15.26
N THR A 234 21.29 2.49 14.68
CA THR A 234 22.38 1.53 14.45
C THR A 234 23.42 2.10 13.50
N TYR A 235 22.99 2.69 12.38
CA TYR A 235 23.87 3.37 11.43
C TYR A 235 24.64 4.51 12.11
N ALA A 236 23.98 5.37 12.89
CA ALA A 236 24.62 6.49 13.55
C ALA A 236 25.70 6.06 14.57
N ARG A 237 25.63 4.84 15.10
CA ARG A 237 26.61 4.28 16.05
C ARG A 237 27.77 3.54 15.38
N THR A 238 27.55 2.98 14.20
CA THR A 238 28.48 2.05 13.54
C THR A 238 29.08 2.62 12.26
N PHE A 239 28.41 3.61 11.65
CA PHE A 239 28.64 4.08 10.28
C PHE A 239 28.58 2.97 9.22
N ASP A 240 27.93 1.85 9.56
CA ASP A 240 27.84 0.68 8.71
C ASP A 240 26.52 0.66 7.94
N PHE A 241 26.62 0.80 6.61
CA PHE A 241 25.48 0.78 5.70
C PHE A 241 24.72 -0.56 5.69
N GLN A 242 25.32 -1.64 6.23
CA GLN A 242 24.65 -2.93 6.43
C GLN A 242 23.36 -2.83 7.24
N SER A 243 23.28 -1.85 8.14
CA SER A 243 22.05 -1.53 8.87
C SER A 243 20.84 -1.37 7.94
N PHE A 244 20.99 -0.61 6.86
CA PHE A 244 19.91 -0.36 5.90
C PHE A 244 19.58 -1.58 5.04
N ILE A 245 20.57 -2.43 4.75
CA ILE A 245 20.35 -3.69 4.01
C ILE A 245 19.47 -4.63 4.83
N TRP A 246 19.77 -4.78 6.13
CA TRP A 246 18.96 -5.60 7.02
C TRP A 246 17.54 -5.09 7.13
N ALA A 247 17.36 -3.78 7.30
CA ALA A 247 16.04 -3.16 7.28
C ALA A 247 15.28 -3.46 5.98
N ALA A 248 15.94 -3.29 4.82
CA ALA A 248 15.35 -3.54 3.51
C ALA A 248 14.92 -5.00 3.34
N ILE A 249 15.76 -5.96 3.77
CA ILE A 249 15.43 -7.39 3.77
C ILE A 249 14.21 -7.66 4.65
N VAL A 250 14.17 -7.11 5.86
CA VAL A 250 13.04 -7.29 6.78
C VAL A 250 11.75 -6.72 6.18
N TYR A 251 11.78 -5.49 5.65
CA TYR A 251 10.62 -4.91 4.96
C TYR A 251 10.17 -5.75 3.76
N LEU A 252 11.11 -6.26 2.96
CA LEU A 252 10.80 -7.11 1.81
C LEU A 252 10.11 -8.41 2.25
N ILE A 253 10.63 -9.08 3.28
CA ILE A 253 10.04 -10.31 3.83
C ILE A 253 8.60 -10.04 4.29
N ILE A 254 8.36 -8.97 5.05
CA ILE A 254 7.02 -8.65 5.57
C ILE A 254 6.05 -8.33 4.45
N VAL A 255 6.47 -7.52 3.49
CA VAL A 255 5.64 -7.15 2.33
C VAL A 255 5.29 -8.40 1.51
N GLU A 256 6.26 -9.28 1.28
CA GLU A 256 6.04 -10.49 0.49
C GLU A 256 5.17 -11.51 1.25
N MET A 257 5.34 -11.64 2.56
CA MET A 257 4.45 -12.42 3.42
C MET A 257 3.02 -11.90 3.37
N LEU A 258 2.81 -10.59 3.50
CA LEU A 258 1.49 -9.98 3.47
C LEU A 258 0.83 -10.13 2.09
N ARG A 259 1.60 -9.93 1.01
CA ARG A 259 1.12 -10.14 -0.36
C ARG A 259 0.64 -11.58 -0.56
N HIS A 260 1.45 -12.57 -0.19
CA HIS A 260 1.04 -13.97 -0.28
C HIS A 260 -0.17 -14.29 0.59
N ALA A 261 -0.27 -13.72 1.78
CA ALA A 261 -1.43 -13.89 2.65
C ALA A 261 -2.70 -13.35 1.98
N VAL A 262 -2.66 -12.14 1.42
CA VAL A 262 -3.80 -11.54 0.69
C VAL A 262 -4.17 -12.38 -0.53
N GLU A 263 -3.20 -12.80 -1.34
CA GLU A 263 -3.43 -13.66 -2.50
C GLU A 263 -4.06 -15.00 -2.09
N TRP A 264 -3.61 -15.59 -0.98
CA TRP A 264 -4.18 -16.83 -0.45
C TRP A 264 -5.63 -16.65 0.02
N ILE A 265 -5.93 -15.58 0.76
CA ILE A 265 -7.30 -15.25 1.19
C ILE A 265 -8.20 -15.03 -0.03
N GLU A 266 -7.73 -14.26 -1.02
CA GLU A 266 -8.48 -13.97 -2.25
C GLU A 266 -8.82 -15.26 -2.99
N ARG A 267 -7.83 -16.14 -3.20
CA ARG A 267 -8.04 -17.44 -3.85
C ARG A 267 -9.04 -18.29 -3.09
N ARG A 268 -9.02 -18.30 -1.75
CA ARG A 268 -9.95 -19.07 -0.92
C ARG A 268 -11.40 -18.59 -1.02
N ILE A 269 -11.61 -17.28 -1.08
CA ILE A 269 -12.95 -16.68 -1.16
C ILE A 269 -13.55 -16.85 -2.57
N THR A 270 -12.72 -16.70 -3.61
CA THR A 270 -13.16 -16.70 -5.02
C THR A 270 -13.28 -18.07 -5.67
N ILE A 271 -13.03 -19.17 -4.95
CA ILE A 271 -13.11 -20.56 -5.47
C ILE A 271 -14.45 -20.83 -6.19
N HIS A 272 -15.54 -20.25 -5.70
CA HIS A 272 -16.88 -20.48 -6.23
C HIS A 272 -17.20 -19.68 -7.51
N LEU A 273 -16.40 -18.67 -7.85
CA LEU A 273 -16.60 -17.81 -9.04
C LEU A 273 -15.95 -18.37 -10.31
N HIS A 274 -15.03 -19.34 -10.18
CA HIS A 274 -14.31 -19.96 -11.30
C HIS A 274 -14.93 -21.27 -11.81
N ARG A 275 -16.22 -21.51 -11.53
CA ARG A 275 -16.95 -22.69 -12.03
C ARG A 275 -17.78 -22.39 -13.27
#